data_AF-A0A2A3YAU8-F1
#
_entry.id   AF-A0A2A3YAU8-F1
#
_cell.length_a   1.000
_cell.length_b   1.000
_cell.length_c   1.000
_cell.angle_alpha   90.00
_cell.angle_beta   90.00
_cell.angle_gamma   90.00
#
_symmetry.space_group_name_H-M   'P 1'
#
loop_
_entity.id
_entity.type
_entity.pdbx_description
1 polymer ?
#
loop_
_entity_poly.entity_id
_entity_poly.type
_entity_poly.pdbx_seq_one_letter_code
_entity_poly.pdbx_strand_id
1 'polypeptide(L)'
;MCDMCNGMTSKQVEAQTAQRIRDYGREIIYVEGDECYEPYAYTVGLSKIGHPEFLVRGLDVEDSLQMLNGFSASVLENHEHFAHAHTSCWKDGRLLVFSGISTGIRLQVPFAYRRYGESVRVLEILFAGDDFPLGALQANQN
;
A
#
# COMPACT_ATOMS: atom_id res chain seq x y z
N MET A 1 -15.33 0.35 6.54
CA MET A 1 -16.65 0.13 5.93
C MET A 1 -16.56 0.31 4.42
N CYS A 2 -16.77 -0.75 3.63
CA CYS A 2 -16.64 -0.73 2.17
C CYS A 2 -17.76 0.10 1.48
N ASP A 3 -17.40 0.99 0.55
CA ASP A 3 -18.35 1.87 -0.16
C ASP A 3 -19.39 1.08 -1.00
N MET A 4 -19.03 -0.11 -1.50
CA MET A 4 -19.99 -1.00 -2.16
C MET A 4 -20.98 -1.61 -1.16
N CYS A 5 -20.54 -1.92 0.06
CA CYS A 5 -21.42 -2.38 1.13
C CYS A 5 -22.38 -1.28 1.61
N ASN A 6 -22.03 -0.01 1.36
CA ASN A 6 -22.87 1.17 1.61
C ASN A 6 -23.82 1.52 0.44
N GLY A 7 -23.98 0.62 -0.55
CA GLY A 7 -24.95 0.78 -1.64
C GLY A 7 -24.41 1.48 -2.89
N MET A 8 -23.11 1.76 -2.99
CA MET A 8 -22.53 2.24 -4.24
C MET A 8 -22.36 1.10 -5.25
N THR A 9 -22.70 1.38 -6.50
CA THR A 9 -22.37 0.51 -7.63
C THR A 9 -20.85 0.52 -7.90
N SER A 10 -20.32 -0.54 -8.52
CA SER A 10 -18.90 -0.60 -8.91
C SER A 10 -18.45 0.60 -9.75
N LYS A 11 -19.35 1.14 -10.59
CA LYS A 11 -19.08 2.32 -11.42
C LYS A 11 -18.98 3.60 -10.59
N GLN A 12 -19.80 3.75 -9.54
CA GLN A 12 -19.72 4.90 -8.64
C GLN A 12 -18.44 4.85 -7.81
N VAL A 13 -18.08 3.68 -7.28
CA VAL A 13 -16.80 3.51 -6.57
C VAL A 13 -15.63 3.83 -7.49
N GLU A 14 -15.63 3.34 -8.73
CA GLU A 14 -14.58 3.67 -9.70
C GLU A 14 -14.51 5.17 -10.01
N ALA A 15 -15.65 5.82 -10.20
CA ALA A 15 -15.70 7.26 -10.45
C ALA A 15 -15.17 8.07 -9.24
N GLN A 16 -15.49 7.63 -8.02
CA GLN A 16 -15.01 8.23 -6.79
C GLN A 16 -13.51 8.02 -6.59
N THR A 17 -13.01 6.80 -6.77
CA THR A 17 -11.56 6.51 -6.79
C THR A 17 -10.86 7.38 -7.83
N ALA A 18 -11.41 7.51 -9.04
CA ALA A 18 -10.84 8.35 -10.08
C ALA A 18 -10.82 9.84 -9.69
N GLN A 19 -11.84 10.32 -8.96
CA GLN A 19 -11.88 11.69 -8.43
C GLN A 19 -10.80 11.89 -7.36
N ARG A 20 -10.73 11.01 -6.35
CA ARG A 20 -9.72 11.10 -5.29
C ARG A 20 -8.30 11.05 -5.84
N ILE A 21 -8.02 10.20 -6.82
CA ILE A 21 -6.72 10.15 -7.51
C ILE A 21 -6.41 11.44 -8.26
N ARG A 22 -7.41 12.11 -8.86
CA ARG A 22 -7.20 13.41 -9.52
C ARG A 22 -6.85 14.49 -8.50
N ASP A 23 -7.52 14.49 -7.36
CA ASP A 23 -7.40 15.56 -6.36
C ASP A 23 -6.16 15.39 -5.48
N TYR A 24 -5.79 14.15 -5.13
CA TYR A 24 -4.75 13.85 -4.15
C TYR A 24 -3.59 13.02 -4.72
N GLY A 25 -3.60 12.71 -6.02
CA GLY A 25 -2.62 11.84 -6.68
C GLY A 25 -2.80 10.34 -6.38
N ARG A 26 -3.63 10.00 -5.38
CA ARG A 26 -3.84 8.63 -4.89
C ARG A 26 -5.22 8.45 -4.28
N GLU A 27 -5.54 7.19 -4.04
CA GLU A 27 -6.58 6.72 -3.13
C GLU A 27 -5.98 5.67 -2.19
N ILE A 28 -6.51 5.53 -0.98
CA ILE A 28 -6.16 4.41 -0.08
C ILE A 28 -7.37 3.51 0.10
N ILE A 29 -7.19 2.23 -0.17
CA ILE A 29 -8.20 1.21 0.04
C ILE A 29 -7.83 0.43 1.30
N TYR A 30 -8.73 0.42 2.27
CA TYR A 30 -8.65 -0.46 3.45
C TYR A 30 -9.62 -1.63 3.28
N VAL A 31 -9.10 -2.84 3.47
CA VAL A 31 -9.87 -4.08 3.43
C VAL A 31 -9.89 -4.63 4.85
N GLU A 32 -11.09 -4.68 5.42
CA GLU A 32 -11.32 -5.28 6.73
C GLU A 32 -10.96 -6.77 6.68
N GLY A 33 -10.25 -7.22 7.71
CA GLY A 33 -9.98 -8.64 7.94
C GLY A 33 -11.20 -9.37 8.47
N ASP A 34 -11.10 -10.69 8.54
CA ASP A 34 -12.04 -11.55 9.26
C ASP A 34 -11.30 -12.63 10.06
N GLU A 35 -12.00 -13.66 10.54
CA GLU A 35 -11.40 -14.74 11.33
C GLU A 35 -10.30 -15.53 10.57
N CYS A 36 -10.27 -15.44 9.24
CA CYS A 36 -9.36 -16.19 8.38
C CYS A 36 -8.21 -15.35 7.81
N TYR A 37 -8.32 -14.02 7.81
CA TYR A 37 -7.26 -13.14 7.30
C TYR A 37 -7.20 -11.81 8.02
N GLU A 38 -5.98 -11.31 8.19
CA GLU A 38 -5.72 -9.99 8.75
C GLU A 38 -6.22 -8.86 7.83
N PRO A 39 -6.61 -7.71 8.40
CA PRO A 39 -6.88 -6.52 7.60
C PRO A 39 -5.64 -6.09 6.83
N TYR A 40 -5.86 -5.43 5.71
CA TYR A 40 -4.78 -4.84 4.92
C TYR A 40 -5.23 -3.58 4.21
N ALA A 41 -4.28 -2.73 3.88
CA ALA A 41 -4.53 -1.51 3.14
C ALA A 41 -3.50 -1.31 2.03
N TYR A 42 -3.88 -0.60 0.97
CA TYR A 42 -2.97 -0.29 -0.11
C TYR A 42 -3.32 1.00 -0.84
N THR A 43 -2.34 1.59 -1.52
CA THR A 43 -2.52 2.76 -2.36
C THR A 43 -3.03 2.38 -3.75
N VAL A 44 -3.76 3.30 -4.38
CA VAL A 44 -4.14 3.25 -5.79
C VAL A 44 -3.83 4.60 -6.39
N GLY A 45 -2.87 4.69 -7.31
CA GLY A 45 -2.54 5.96 -7.96
C GLY A 45 -1.07 6.16 -8.25
N LEU A 46 -0.19 5.60 -7.41
CA LEU A 46 1.26 5.77 -7.54
C LEU A 46 1.79 5.16 -8.85
N SER A 47 1.14 4.11 -9.34
CA SER A 47 1.46 3.50 -10.64
C SER A 47 1.37 4.50 -11.79
N LYS A 48 0.49 5.52 -11.70
CA LYS A 48 0.33 6.56 -12.74
C LYS A 48 1.60 7.39 -12.94
N ILE A 49 2.42 7.52 -11.90
CA ILE A 49 3.70 8.23 -11.94
C ILE A 49 4.90 7.28 -11.96
N GLY A 50 4.67 5.99 -12.20
CA GLY A 50 5.71 4.97 -12.31
C GLY A 50 6.22 4.42 -10.97
N HIS A 51 5.69 4.88 -9.84
CA HIS A 51 6.05 4.36 -8.52
C HIS A 51 5.20 3.11 -8.16
N PRO A 52 5.75 2.08 -7.51
CA PRO A 52 4.94 0.97 -6.99
C PRO A 52 3.82 1.43 -6.05
N GLU A 53 2.71 0.71 -6.00
CA GLU A 53 1.73 0.92 -4.92
C GLU A 53 2.30 0.42 -3.59
N PHE A 54 1.95 1.05 -2.48
CA PHE A 54 2.25 0.55 -1.15
C PHE A 54 1.15 -0.37 -0.66
N LEU A 55 1.52 -1.41 0.09
CA LEU A 55 0.61 -2.31 0.79
C LEU A 55 1.10 -2.50 2.24
N VAL A 56 0.18 -2.56 3.20
CA VAL A 56 0.48 -2.90 4.59
C VAL A 56 -0.59 -3.86 5.13
N ARG A 57 -0.21 -4.74 6.05
CA ARG A 57 -1.09 -5.75 6.67
C ARG A 57 -1.08 -5.62 8.19
N GLY A 58 -2.10 -6.18 8.84
CA GLY A 58 -2.15 -6.32 10.30
C GLY A 58 -2.39 -5.03 11.09
N LEU A 59 -2.40 -3.87 10.42
CA LEU A 59 -2.71 -2.59 11.04
C LEU A 59 -4.22 -2.30 11.05
N ASP A 60 -4.66 -1.57 12.06
CA ASP A 60 -6.01 -1.01 12.06
C ASP A 60 -6.17 0.08 10.97
N VAL A 61 -7.40 0.55 10.78
CA VAL A 61 -7.71 1.54 9.75
C VAL A 61 -6.99 2.87 9.96
N GLU A 62 -6.81 3.32 11.20
CA GLU A 62 -6.22 4.62 11.50
C GLU A 62 -4.71 4.59 11.21
N ASP A 63 -4.02 3.58 11.71
CA ASP A 63 -2.59 3.39 11.49
C ASP A 63 -2.28 3.10 10.02
N SER A 64 -3.12 2.30 9.34
CA SER A 64 -3.00 2.05 7.90
C SER A 64 -3.11 3.33 7.09
N LEU A 65 -4.12 4.15 7.37
CA LEU A 65 -4.33 5.42 6.67
C LEU A 65 -3.18 6.38 6.96
N GLN A 66 -2.73 6.48 8.20
CA GLN A 66 -1.62 7.35 8.55
C GLN A 66 -0.34 6.94 7.83
N MET A 67 0.00 5.64 7.84
CA MET A 67 1.21 5.13 7.21
C MET A 67 1.19 5.37 5.70
N LEU A 68 0.12 4.95 5.04
CA LEU A 68 0.04 5.03 3.59
C LEU A 68 -0.06 6.49 3.12
N ASN A 69 -0.75 7.37 3.86
CA ASN A 69 -0.75 8.80 3.55
C ASN A 69 0.64 9.43 3.68
N GLY A 70 1.40 9.08 4.72
CA GLY A 70 2.75 9.59 4.92
C GLY A 70 3.69 9.22 3.77
N PHE A 71 3.82 7.93 3.48
CA PHE A 71 4.76 7.48 2.43
C PHE A 71 4.33 7.93 1.04
N SER A 72 3.04 7.91 0.73
CA SER A 72 2.57 8.39 -0.57
C SER A 72 2.69 9.91 -0.71
N ALA A 73 2.55 10.70 0.36
CA ALA A 73 2.86 12.13 0.34
C ALA A 73 4.36 12.35 0.07
N SER A 74 5.26 11.61 0.71
CA SER A 74 6.71 11.67 0.40
C SER A 74 7.00 11.39 -1.08
N VAL A 75 6.33 10.41 -1.69
CA VAL A 75 6.47 10.13 -3.13
C VAL A 75 5.91 11.27 -4.00
N LEU A 76 4.70 11.74 -3.69
CA LEU A 76 3.98 12.69 -4.54
C LEU A 76 4.49 14.14 -4.42
N GLU A 77 4.90 14.54 -3.22
CA GLU A 77 5.26 15.92 -2.88
C GLU A 77 6.77 16.13 -2.85
N ASN A 78 7.52 15.15 -2.33
CA ASN A 78 8.98 15.24 -2.18
C ASN A 78 9.76 14.46 -3.25
N HIS A 79 9.05 13.78 -4.16
CA HIS A 79 9.65 12.91 -5.19
C HIS A 79 10.57 11.83 -4.62
N GLU A 80 10.29 11.38 -3.39
CA GLU A 80 11.01 10.25 -2.81
C GLU A 80 10.72 8.98 -3.60
N HIS A 81 11.73 8.12 -3.71
CA HIS A 81 11.63 6.86 -4.41
C HIS A 81 11.86 5.70 -3.44
N PHE A 82 10.87 4.81 -3.34
CA PHE A 82 10.96 3.60 -2.55
C PHE A 82 11.16 2.39 -3.45
N ALA A 83 12.00 1.45 -3.00
CA ALA A 83 12.30 0.21 -3.70
C ALA A 83 12.41 -0.95 -2.71
N HIS A 84 12.53 -2.16 -3.25
CA HIS A 84 12.81 -3.34 -2.45
C HIS A 84 14.06 -3.13 -1.57
N ALA A 85 14.01 -3.64 -0.34
CA ALA A 85 15.06 -3.52 0.69
C ALA A 85 15.32 -2.08 1.19
N HIS A 86 14.55 -1.07 0.77
CA HIS A 86 14.56 0.20 1.48
C HIS A 86 14.06 0.02 2.91
N THR A 87 14.50 0.91 3.79
CA THR A 87 14.08 0.94 5.19
C THR A 87 13.61 2.33 5.58
N SER A 88 12.75 2.40 6.59
CA SER A 88 12.30 3.65 7.21
C SER A 88 11.92 3.39 8.67
N CYS A 89 11.56 4.42 9.41
CA CYS A 89 11.07 4.28 10.79
C CYS A 89 9.58 4.59 10.85
N TRP A 90 8.85 3.78 11.59
CA TRP A 90 7.49 4.10 11.98
C TRP A 90 7.48 5.17 13.08
N LYS A 91 6.32 5.80 13.31
CA LYS A 91 6.14 6.91 14.28
C LYS A 91 6.56 6.56 15.71
N ASP A 92 6.56 5.28 16.06
CA ASP A 92 6.95 4.73 17.36
C ASP A 92 8.41 4.25 17.42
N GLY A 93 9.17 4.46 16.34
CA GLY A 93 10.57 4.06 16.23
C GLY A 93 10.80 2.64 15.73
N ARG A 94 9.75 1.84 15.46
CA ARG A 94 9.93 0.52 14.84
C ARG A 94 10.47 0.64 13.42
N LEU A 95 11.34 -0.28 13.04
CA LEU A 95 11.95 -0.31 11.72
C LEU A 95 10.97 -0.92 10.71
N LEU A 96 10.83 -0.26 9.56
CA LEU A 96 10.03 -0.70 8.43
C LEU A 96 10.95 -1.17 7.29
N VAL A 97 10.52 -2.20 6.57
CA VAL A 97 11.21 -2.77 5.42
C VAL A 97 10.26 -2.82 4.24
N PHE A 98 10.71 -2.36 3.07
CA PHE A 98 9.92 -2.39 1.85
C PHE A 98 10.24 -3.66 1.05
N SER A 99 9.26 -4.55 0.89
CA SER A 99 9.40 -5.82 0.16
C SER A 99 8.62 -5.79 -1.16
N GLY A 100 9.26 -6.19 -2.26
CA GLY A 100 8.61 -6.23 -3.56
C GLY A 100 7.72 -7.47 -3.67
N ILE A 101 6.44 -7.28 -3.99
CA ILE A 101 5.54 -8.39 -4.28
C ILE A 101 5.61 -8.70 -5.78
N SER A 102 5.94 -9.94 -6.11
CA SER A 102 6.05 -10.40 -7.51
C SER A 102 4.92 -11.33 -7.95
N THR A 103 4.13 -11.87 -7.02
CA THR A 103 3.08 -12.86 -7.30
C THR A 103 1.73 -12.42 -6.75
N GLY A 104 0.65 -12.81 -7.44
CA GLY A 104 -0.71 -12.56 -6.96
C GLY A 104 -1.13 -11.09 -6.88
N ILE A 105 -0.41 -10.15 -7.54
CA ILE A 105 -0.69 -8.70 -7.50
C ILE A 105 -2.17 -8.39 -7.76
N ARG A 106 -2.77 -9.06 -8.76
CA ARG A 106 -4.21 -8.90 -9.10
C ARG A 106 -5.14 -9.18 -7.91
N LEU A 107 -4.80 -10.14 -7.06
CA LEU A 107 -5.61 -10.51 -5.89
C LEU A 107 -5.33 -9.59 -4.71
N GLN A 108 -4.10 -9.11 -4.56
CA GLN A 108 -3.68 -8.30 -3.42
C GLN A 108 -4.07 -6.82 -3.56
N VAL A 109 -4.02 -6.27 -4.78
CA VAL A 109 -4.35 -4.86 -5.05
C VAL A 109 -5.36 -4.73 -6.21
N PRO A 110 -6.55 -5.33 -6.10
CA PRO A 110 -7.47 -5.51 -7.23
C PRO A 110 -7.92 -4.20 -7.87
N PHE A 111 -8.06 -3.11 -7.11
CA PHE A 111 -8.45 -1.81 -7.65
C PHE A 111 -7.32 -1.14 -8.44
N ALA A 112 -6.07 -1.23 -7.95
CA ALA A 112 -4.91 -0.74 -8.70
C ALA A 112 -4.69 -1.57 -9.97
N TYR A 113 -4.75 -2.90 -9.87
CA TYR A 113 -4.57 -3.80 -11.02
C TYR A 113 -5.66 -3.60 -12.07
N ARG A 114 -6.94 -3.43 -11.68
CA ARG A 114 -8.01 -3.13 -12.64
C ARG A 114 -7.74 -1.83 -13.42
N ARG A 115 -7.11 -0.85 -12.79
CA ARG A 115 -6.86 0.49 -13.36
C ARG A 115 -5.61 0.56 -14.23
N TYR A 116 -4.53 -0.09 -13.83
CA TYR A 116 -3.21 0.05 -14.48
C TYR A 116 -2.68 -1.27 -15.08
N GLY A 117 -3.39 -2.38 -14.89
CA GLY A 117 -3.06 -3.68 -15.47
C GLY A 117 -1.71 -4.23 -15.02
N GLU A 118 -1.01 -4.89 -15.93
CA GLU A 118 0.30 -5.54 -15.71
C GLU A 118 1.43 -4.58 -15.34
N SER A 119 1.21 -3.26 -15.47
CA SER A 119 2.22 -2.27 -15.06
C SER A 119 2.28 -2.05 -13.54
N VAL A 120 1.29 -2.56 -12.79
CA VAL A 120 1.26 -2.43 -11.34
C VAL A 120 2.41 -3.22 -10.71
N ARG A 121 3.20 -2.51 -9.92
CA ARG A 121 4.16 -3.09 -8.97
C ARG A 121 3.71 -2.75 -7.57
N VAL A 122 4.04 -3.59 -6.60
CA VAL A 122 3.64 -3.40 -5.20
C VAL A 122 4.84 -3.54 -4.28
N LEU A 123 4.96 -2.61 -3.33
CA LEU A 123 5.85 -2.70 -2.19
C LEU A 123 5.03 -2.92 -0.93
N GLU A 124 5.22 -4.07 -0.31
CA GLU A 124 4.71 -4.34 1.03
C GLU A 124 5.60 -3.68 2.07
N ILE A 125 5.00 -2.95 3.01
CA ILE A 125 5.69 -2.32 4.13
C ILE A 125 5.54 -3.28 5.32
N LEU A 126 6.66 -3.83 5.76
CA LEU A 126 6.75 -4.84 6.82
C LEU A 126 7.41 -4.25 8.06
N PHE A 127 6.94 -4.62 9.25
CA PHE A 127 7.65 -4.32 10.48
C PHE A 127 8.81 -5.31 10.68
N ALA A 128 10.03 -4.79 10.81
CA ALA A 128 11.18 -5.62 11.10
C ALA A 128 11.10 -6.17 12.54
N GLY A 129 11.30 -7.47 12.69
CA GLY A 129 11.15 -8.21 13.95
C GLY A 129 9.80 -8.89 14.11
N ASP A 130 8.73 -8.26 13.63
CA ASP A 130 7.37 -8.80 13.69
C ASP A 130 7.08 -9.64 12.44
N ASP A 131 7.20 -9.02 11.26
CA ASP A 131 6.85 -9.62 9.96
C ASP A 131 8.09 -10.06 9.17
N PHE A 132 9.25 -9.46 9.48
CA PHE A 132 10.51 -9.71 8.77
C PHE A 132 11.66 -9.95 9.75
N PRO A 133 12.36 -11.10 9.71
CA PRO A 133 13.44 -11.39 10.66
C PRO A 133 14.58 -10.36 10.57
N LEU A 134 14.96 -9.76 11.70
CA LEU A 134 16.03 -8.74 11.74
C LEU A 134 17.37 -9.25 11.16
N GLY A 135 17.65 -10.55 11.27
CA GLY A 135 18.86 -11.17 10.72
C GLY A 135 18.92 -11.17 9.18
N ALA A 136 17.78 -11.08 8.50
CA ALA A 136 17.74 -11.04 7.03
C ALA A 136 18.14 -9.67 6.45
N LEU A 137 18.20 -8.62 7.28
CA LEU A 137 18.67 -7.29 6.86
C LEU A 137 20.20 -7.22 6.69
N GLN A 138 20.96 -8.07 7.38
CA GLN A 138 22.43 -8.07 7.33
C GLN A 138 23.00 -8.78 6.10
N ALA A 139 22.22 -9.63 5.42
CA ALA A 139 22.69 -10.43 4.29
C ALA A 139 22.81 -9.65 2.97
N ASN A 140 22.23 -8.45 2.88
CA ASN A 140 22.18 -7.63 1.65
C ASN A 140 23.18 -6.46 1.62
N GLN A 141 24.18 -6.46 2.52
CA GLN A 141 25.25 -5.45 2.55
C GLN A 141 26.63 -5.95 2.08
N ASN A 142 26.72 -7.14 1.48
CA ASN A 142 27.96 -7.67 0.90
C ASN A 142 27.89 -7.80 -0.62
#